data_AF-A0A0D0C594-F1
#
_entry.id   AF-A0A0D0C594-F1
#
_cell.length_a   1.000
_cell.length_b   1.000
_cell.length_c   1.000
_cell.angle_alpha   90.00
_cell.angle_beta   90.00
_cell.angle_gamma   90.00
#
_symmetry.space_group_name_H-M   'P 1'
#
loop_
_entity.id
_entity.type
_entity.pdbx_description
1 polymer ?
#
loop_
_entity_poly.entity_id
_entity_poly.type
_entity_poly.pdbx_seq_one_letter_code
_entity_poly.pdbx_strand_id
1 'polypeptide(L)' 'MSNPSDEETQFIPQSGDEDTLWEAVAIVAENAKLYKIKWAGFDPATGKPWADSWVAKHDVTRDLVEAWRFYC' A
#
# COMPACT_ATOMS: atom_id res chain seq x y z
N MET A 1 33.86 -13.08 -0.98
CA MET A 1 33.66 -12.19 -2.13
C MET A 1 32.18 -11.87 -2.20
N SER A 2 31.84 -10.58 -2.10
CA SER A 2 30.49 -10.03 -2.05
C SER A 2 29.77 -10.13 -3.40
N ASN A 3 28.44 -10.31 -3.40
CA ASN A 3 27.52 -9.39 -4.09
C ASN A 3 26.02 -9.71 -3.82
N PRO A 4 25.14 -8.70 -3.99
CA PRO A 4 23.99 -8.42 -3.14
C PRO A 4 22.67 -8.82 -3.80
N SER A 5 21.71 -9.30 -3.01
CA SER A 5 20.33 -9.43 -3.47
C SER A 5 19.43 -8.73 -2.49
N ASP A 6 18.95 -7.59 -2.98
CA ASP A 6 17.61 -7.04 -2.81
C ASP A 6 17.07 -6.99 -1.39
N GLU A 7 16.92 -5.76 -0.90
CA GLU A 7 16.11 -5.42 0.26
C GLU A 7 14.63 -5.64 -0.10
N GLU A 8 14.26 -6.90 -0.26
CA GLU A 8 12.88 -7.33 -0.28
C GLU A 8 12.31 -6.95 1.08
N THR A 9 11.54 -5.87 1.14
CA THR A 9 10.59 -5.64 2.23
C THR A 9 9.54 -6.74 2.16
N GLN A 10 9.92 -7.95 2.58
CA GLN A 10 9.06 -9.11 2.69
C GLN A 10 8.12 -8.82 3.85
N PHE A 11 6.90 -8.41 3.50
CA PHE A 11 5.77 -8.37 4.40
C PHE A 11 5.70 -9.70 5.16
N ILE A 12 5.85 -9.67 6.49
CA ILE A 12 5.80 -10.85 7.36
C ILE A 12 4.38 -10.92 7.94
N PRO A 13 3.47 -11.72 7.36
CA PRO A 13 2.12 -11.86 7.92
C PRO A 13 2.19 -12.51 9.31
N GLN A 14 1.52 -11.93 10.31
CA GLN A 14 1.43 -12.54 11.65
C GLN A 14 0.16 -13.40 11.78
N SER A 15 0.27 -14.47 12.57
CA SER A 15 -0.81 -15.46 12.75
C SER A 15 -1.88 -14.89 13.69
N GLY A 16 -2.88 -14.21 13.14
CA GLY A 16 -3.95 -13.53 13.87
C GLY A 16 -4.43 -12.26 13.16
N ASP A 17 -3.62 -11.72 12.25
CA ASP A 17 -4.07 -10.75 11.28
C ASP A 17 -4.75 -11.51 10.15
N GLU A 18 -6.07 -11.43 10.08
CA GLU A 18 -6.83 -11.75 8.88
C GLU A 18 -6.53 -10.68 7.81
N ASP A 19 -5.23 -10.43 7.56
CA ASP A 19 -4.68 -9.36 6.73
C ASP A 19 -5.38 -9.41 5.38
N THR A 20 -6.45 -8.64 5.27
CA THR A 20 -7.19 -8.57 4.04
C THR A 20 -6.39 -7.63 3.17
N LEU A 21 -5.45 -8.20 2.43
CA LEU A 21 -4.60 -7.49 1.49
C LEU A 21 -5.49 -7.01 0.34
N TRP A 22 -5.89 -5.74 0.39
CA TRP A 22 -6.63 -5.09 -0.68
C TRP A 22 -5.67 -4.50 -1.71
N GLU A 23 -6.03 -4.56 -2.98
CA GLU A 23 -5.22 -3.97 -4.04
C GLU A 23 -5.27 -2.45 -3.97
N ALA A 24 -4.10 -1.81 -3.91
CA ALA A 24 -3.96 -0.35 -3.90
C ALA A 24 -3.86 0.19 -5.33
N VAL A 25 -4.77 1.09 -5.72
CA VAL A 25 -4.82 1.68 -7.07
C VAL A 25 -3.80 2.79 -7.23
N ALA A 26 -3.77 3.73 -6.28
CA ALA A 26 -2.93 4.91 -6.35
C ALA A 26 -2.78 5.58 -4.99
N ILE A 27 -1.66 6.27 -4.79
CA ILE A 27 -1.53 7.29 -3.76
C ILE A 27 -2.25 8.55 -4.27
N VAL A 28 -3.19 9.06 -3.48
CA VAL A 28 -3.96 10.27 -3.81
C VAL A 28 -3.54 11.48 -2.98
N ALA A 29 -2.89 11.25 -1.85
CA ALA A 29 -2.33 12.32 -1.02
C ALA A 29 -1.16 11.81 -0.18
N GLU A 30 -0.28 12.73 0.21
CA GLU A 30 0.82 12.50 1.15
C GLU A 30 0.65 13.39 2.38
N ASN A 31 0.96 12.82 3.54
CA ASN A 31 1.17 13.52 4.78
C ASN A 31 2.53 13.09 5.35
N ALA A 32 3.04 13.79 6.38
CA ALA A 32 4.38 13.62 6.93
C ALA A 32 4.82 12.16 7.03
N LYS A 33 4.00 11.30 7.63
CA LYS A 33 4.27 9.87 7.85
C LYS A 33 3.28 8.90 7.20
N LEU A 34 2.31 9.41 6.45
CA LEU A 34 1.18 8.61 5.94
C LEU A 34 0.98 8.89 4.44
N TYR A 35 0.54 7.87 3.72
CA TYR A 35 -0.03 8.03 2.38
C TYR A 35 -1.52 7.75 2.41
N LYS A 36 -2.29 8.54 1.67
CA LYS A 36 -3.70 8.26 1.44
C LYS A 36 -3.80 7.39 0.20
N ILE A 37 -4.30 6.17 0.38
CA ILE A 37 -4.40 5.17 -0.68
C ILE A 37 -5.84 5.11 -1.17
N LYS A 38 -5.97 5.17 -2.49
CA LYS A 38 -7.20 4.78 -3.18
C LYS A 38 -7.15 3.29 -3.43
N TRP A 39 -8.13 2.58 -2.91
CA TRP A 39 -8.22 1.12 -3.01
C TRP A 39 -9.00 0.69 -4.25
N ALA A 40 -8.69 -0.51 -4.74
CA ALA A 40 -9.38 -1.13 -5.86
C ALA A 40 -10.63 -1.86 -5.38
N GLY A 41 -11.60 -2.00 -6.28
CA GLY A 41 -12.81 -2.78 -6.03
C GLY A 41 -13.87 -2.06 -5.19
N PHE A 42 -14.83 -2.85 -4.73
CA PHE A 42 -15.99 -2.40 -3.97
C PHE A 42 -16.01 -3.11 -2.63
N ASP A 43 -16.37 -2.36 -1.59
CA ASP A 43 -16.65 -2.89 -0.26
C ASP A 43 -17.87 -3.82 -0.33
N PRO A 44 -17.71 -5.12 -0.03
CA PRO A 44 -18.80 -6.08 -0.09
C PRO A 44 -19.91 -5.81 0.94
N ALA A 45 -19.60 -5.07 2.01
CA ALA A 45 -20.57 -4.69 3.03
C ALA A 45 -21.49 -3.56 2.55
N THR A 46 -20.94 -2.59 1.81
CA THR A 46 -21.68 -1.38 1.40
C THR A 46 -22.04 -1.35 -0.09
N GLY A 47 -21.43 -2.20 -0.91
CA GLY A 47 -21.55 -2.22 -2.37
C GLY A 47 -20.96 -0.98 -3.05
N LYS A 48 -20.16 -0.19 -2.34
CA LYS A 48 -19.56 1.07 -2.83
C LYS A 48 -18.06 0.91 -3.00
N PRO A 49 -17.39 1.74 -3.82
CA PRO A 49 -15.94 1.75 -3.87
C PRO A 49 -15.38 1.93 -2.46
N TRP A 50 -14.29 1.23 -2.15
CA TRP A 50 -13.60 1.39 -0.89
C TRP A 50 -13.23 2.86 -0.67
N ALA A 51 -13.51 3.36 0.53
CA ALA A 51 -13.12 4.70 0.91
C ALA A 51 -11.60 4.82 0.94
N ASP A 52 -11.06 5.94 0.46
CA ASP A 52 -9.64 6.19 0.58
C ASP A 52 -9.22 6.22 2.06
N SER A 53 -8.14 5.52 2.39
CA SER A 53 -7.65 5.42 3.78
C SER A 53 -6.20 5.89 3.89
N TRP A 54 -5.86 6.42 5.07
CA TRP A 54 -4.49 6.76 5.40
C TRP A 54 -3.77 5.54 5.95
N VAL A 55 -2.69 5.15 5.30
CA VAL A 55 -1.81 4.04 5.73
C VAL A 55 -0.40 4.57 5.96
N ALA A 56 0.35 3.86 6.80
CA ALA A 56 1.72 4.24 7.09
C ALA A 56 2.60 4.07 5.86
N LYS A 57 3.60 4.95 5.70
CA LYS A 57 4.52 4.88 4.55
C LYS A 57 5.24 3.53 4.43
N HIS A 58 5.40 2.80 5.52
CA HIS A 58 6.02 1.47 5.52
C HIS A 58 5.06 0.34 5.08
N ASP A 59 3.76 0.58 5.07
CA ASP A 59 2.74 -0.37 4.58
C ASP A 59 2.47 -0.20 3.09
N VAL A 60 3.07 0.82 2.46
CA VAL A 60 2.91 1.09 1.03
C VAL A 60 4.12 0.54 0.28
N THR A 61 3.85 -0.25 -0.75
CA THR A 61 4.91 -0.80 -1.61
C THR A 61 5.69 0.31 -2.29
N ARG A 62 7.00 0.13 -2.41
CA ARG A 62 7.89 1.10 -3.04
C ARG A 62 7.47 1.41 -4.47
N ASP A 63 7.05 0.40 -5.25
CA ASP A 63 6.58 0.56 -6.62
C ASP A 63 5.42 1.56 -6.74
N LEU A 64 4.48 1.53 -5.79
CA LEU A 64 3.34 2.45 -5.80
C LEU A 64 3.78 3.88 -5.49
N VAL A 65 4.75 4.04 -4.58
CA VAL A 65 5.35 5.35 -4.27
C VAL A 65 6.12 5.90 -5.47
N GLU A 66 6.91 5.07 -6.13
CA GLU A 66 7.69 5.45 -7.31
C GLU A 66 6.78 5.84 -8.47
N ALA A 67 5.76 5.02 -8.76
CA ALA A 67 4.75 5.33 -9.77
C ALA A 67 4.09 6.68 -9.48
N TRP A 68 3.68 6.92 -8.24
CA TRP A 68 3.07 8.21 -7.86
C TRP A 68 4.02 9.39 -8.05
N ARG A 69 5.27 9.27 -7.58
CA ARG A 69 6.30 10.33 -7.70
C ARG A 69 6.70 10.61 -9.15
N PHE A 70 6.55 9.64 -10.05
CA PHE A 70 6.91 9.82 -11.45
C PHE A 70 5.85 10.60 -12.24
N TYR A 71 4.58 10.49 -11.86
CA TYR A 71 3.44 11.10 -12.55
C TYR A 71 2.85 12.36 -11.86
N CYS A 72 3.40 12.79 -10.72
CA CYS A 72 3.00 14.00 -9.97
C CYS A 72 4.13 15.03 -9.93
#